data_AF-A0A9W3G1N6-F1
#
_entry.id   AF-A0A9W3G1N6-F1
#
_cell.length_a   1.000
_cell.length_b   1.000
_cell.length_c   1.000
_cell.angle_alpha   90.00
_cell.angle_beta   90.00
_cell.angle_gamma   90.00
#
_symmetry.space_group_name_H-M   'P 1'
#
loop_
_entity.id
_entity.type
_entity.pdbx_description
1 polymer ?
#
loop_
_entity_poly.entity_id
_entity_poly.type
_entity_poly.pdbx_seq_one_letter_code
_entity_poly.pdbx_strand_id
1 'polypeptide(L)'
;MVVLKAVPALLSPELLYALARMGHGDEIVLADVNFPTSSICRCGPEEIRADGLGIPQLLEAMLKLLPLDTYVEKPAVVMELVPSDRERGLQTPVWRSYQSILLGAGCASPLAKIERFEFYERAKKAFAIVATGVPRWDACVLCASRTLLRLGRTPPCCSRALVRGAGLFPVLFDCRAFNDFGYQDQCHGGSHPITRQPCWVSCSSARF
;
A
#
# COMPACT_ATOMS: atom_id res chain seq x y z
N MET A 1 -13.67 6.66 -10.95
CA MET A 1 -13.50 7.74 -9.95
C MET A 1 -14.43 7.47 -8.78
N VAL A 2 -14.04 7.88 -7.56
CA VAL A 2 -14.84 7.71 -6.33
C VAL A 2 -15.22 9.06 -5.73
N VAL A 3 -16.31 9.08 -4.94
CA VAL A 3 -16.75 10.26 -4.18
C VAL A 3 -16.75 9.90 -2.69
N LEU A 4 -15.59 10.00 -2.06
CA LEU A 4 -15.37 9.66 -0.65
C LEU A 4 -14.57 10.78 0.03
N LYS A 5 -14.86 11.04 1.31
CA LYS A 5 -14.11 12.03 2.09
C LYS A 5 -12.68 11.53 2.32
N ALA A 6 -11.70 12.41 2.16
CA ALA A 6 -10.26 12.12 2.34
C ALA A 6 -9.66 11.09 1.36
N VAL A 7 -10.40 10.60 0.37
CA VAL A 7 -9.88 9.72 -0.69
C VAL A 7 -9.80 10.51 -1.99
N PRO A 8 -8.66 10.48 -2.71
CA PRO A 8 -8.55 11.18 -3.98
C PRO A 8 -9.57 10.67 -5.02
N ALA A 9 -10.36 11.58 -5.59
CA ALA A 9 -11.42 11.25 -6.55
C ALA A 9 -10.88 10.59 -7.84
N LEU A 10 -9.60 10.79 -8.15
CA LEU A 10 -8.92 10.18 -9.30
C LEU A 10 -8.85 8.65 -9.22
N LEU A 11 -8.91 8.07 -8.02
CA LEU A 11 -8.86 6.62 -7.86
C LEU A 11 -10.20 5.99 -8.26
N SER A 12 -10.15 4.91 -9.04
CA SER A 12 -11.33 4.11 -9.33
C SER A 12 -11.66 3.18 -8.14
N PRO A 13 -12.92 2.73 -7.99
CA PRO A 13 -13.27 1.75 -6.97
C PRO A 13 -12.40 0.48 -7.05
N GLU A 14 -12.08 0.03 -8.26
CA GLU A 14 -11.26 -1.15 -8.53
C GLU A 14 -9.82 -0.93 -8.09
N LEU A 15 -9.24 0.23 -8.39
CA LEU A 15 -7.90 0.59 -7.92
C LEU A 15 -7.86 0.70 -6.39
N LEU A 16 -8.88 1.30 -5.77
CA LEU A 16 -8.96 1.39 -4.31
C LEU A 16 -9.07 -0.01 -3.67
N TYR A 17 -9.83 -0.90 -4.29
CA TYR A 17 -9.96 -2.29 -3.85
C TYR A 17 -8.63 -3.05 -3.96
N ALA A 18 -7.89 -2.86 -5.06
CA ALA A 18 -6.56 -3.44 -5.22
C ALA A 18 -5.58 -2.92 -4.15
N LEU A 19 -5.52 -1.60 -3.95
CA LEU A 19 -4.67 -0.99 -2.91
C LEU A 19 -5.01 -1.48 -1.50
N ALA A 20 -6.29 -1.72 -1.21
CA ALA A 20 -6.72 -2.24 0.09
C ALA A 20 -6.38 -3.72 0.31
N ARG A 21 -6.22 -4.50 -0.77
CA ARG A 21 -5.84 -5.93 -0.73
C ARG A 21 -4.33 -6.16 -0.71
N MET A 22 -3.55 -5.20 -1.19
CA MET A 22 -2.10 -5.28 -1.22
C MET A 22 -1.54 -5.41 0.22
N GLY A 23 -0.73 -6.45 0.42
CA GLY A 23 0.04 -6.70 1.63
C GLY A 23 1.43 -6.08 1.59
N HIS A 24 2.27 -6.50 2.53
CA HIS A 24 3.67 -6.09 2.57
C HIS A 24 4.46 -6.67 1.41
N GLY A 25 5.23 -5.82 0.73
CA GLY A 25 6.08 -6.26 -0.36
C GLY A 25 5.31 -6.52 -1.66
N ASP A 26 3.98 -6.38 -1.65
CA ASP A 26 3.21 -6.39 -2.88
C ASP A 26 3.55 -5.15 -3.71
N GLU A 27 3.71 -5.36 -5.00
CA GLU A 27 4.11 -4.32 -5.93
C GLU A 27 2.95 -3.96 -6.86
N ILE A 28 2.82 -2.69 -7.19
CA ILE A 28 1.87 -2.20 -8.19
C ILE A 28 2.62 -1.44 -9.27
N VAL A 29 2.23 -1.67 -10.53
CA VAL A 29 2.85 -1.02 -11.69
C VAL A 29 1.90 0.02 -12.26
N LEU A 30 2.39 1.24 -12.45
CA LEU A 30 1.76 2.26 -13.28
C LEU A 30 2.38 2.21 -14.67
N ALA A 31 1.58 1.73 -15.62
CA ALA A 31 2.00 1.43 -16.97
C ALA A 31 1.62 2.57 -17.94
N ASP A 32 2.57 2.93 -18.80
CA ASP A 32 2.35 3.84 -19.93
C ASP A 32 1.63 3.14 -21.10
N VAL A 33 1.21 3.91 -22.11
CA VAL A 33 0.43 3.39 -23.26
C VAL A 33 1.19 2.34 -24.10
N ASN A 34 2.53 2.32 -24.06
CA ASN A 34 3.34 1.35 -24.82
C ASN A 34 3.74 0.13 -24.00
N PHE A 35 3.46 0.13 -22.71
CA PHE A 35 3.68 -1.04 -21.88
C PHE A 35 2.75 -2.17 -22.32
N PRO A 36 3.24 -3.41 -22.47
CA PRO A 36 2.44 -4.54 -22.93
C PRO A 36 1.52 -5.09 -21.82
N THR A 37 0.67 -4.25 -21.23
CA THR A 37 -0.16 -4.58 -20.07
C THR A 37 -0.94 -5.88 -20.26
N SER A 38 -1.70 -5.99 -21.37
CA SER A 38 -2.55 -7.17 -21.62
C SER A 38 -1.74 -8.49 -21.66
N SER A 39 -0.51 -8.46 -22.19
CA SER A 39 0.34 -9.66 -22.24
C SER A 39 0.93 -10.00 -20.87
N ILE A 40 1.31 -9.00 -20.08
CA ILE A 40 1.90 -9.22 -18.75
C ILE A 40 0.84 -9.66 -17.74
N CYS A 41 -0.37 -9.08 -17.79
CA CYS A 41 -1.47 -9.46 -16.89
C CYS A 41 -1.95 -10.90 -17.09
N ARG A 42 -1.79 -11.46 -18.31
CA ARG A 42 -2.03 -12.91 -18.54
C ARG A 42 -1.10 -13.82 -17.73
N CYS A 43 0.02 -13.30 -17.22
CA CYS A 43 0.96 -14.07 -16.41
C CYS A 43 0.63 -14.06 -14.90
N GLY A 44 -0.34 -13.26 -14.44
CA GLY A 44 -0.65 -13.18 -13.01
C GLY A 44 -1.38 -11.90 -12.55
N PRO A 45 -0.83 -10.69 -12.78
CA PRO A 45 -1.34 -9.48 -12.14
C PRO A 45 -2.73 -9.08 -12.63
N GLU A 46 -3.49 -8.44 -11.76
CA GLU A 46 -4.79 -7.86 -12.10
C GLU A 46 -4.61 -6.64 -13.04
N GLU A 47 -5.32 -6.62 -14.18
CA GLU A 47 -5.34 -5.47 -15.09
C GLU A 47 -6.38 -4.44 -14.62
N ILE A 48 -5.92 -3.21 -14.36
CA ILE A 48 -6.78 -2.08 -13.98
C ILE A 48 -6.62 -0.98 -15.02
N ARG A 49 -7.74 -0.49 -15.55
CA ARG A 49 -7.75 0.57 -16.56
C ARG A 49 -7.90 1.94 -15.91
N ALA A 50 -6.99 2.85 -16.22
CA ALA A 50 -6.98 4.26 -15.82
C ALA A 50 -6.76 5.14 -17.06
N ASP A 51 -7.52 4.85 -18.11
CA ASP A 51 -7.45 5.56 -19.39
C ASP A 51 -7.69 7.07 -19.20
N GLY A 52 -6.87 7.89 -19.86
CA GLY A 52 -6.95 9.35 -19.79
C GLY A 52 -6.31 10.00 -18.55
N LEU A 53 -5.81 9.22 -17.58
CA LEU A 53 -5.11 9.75 -16.40
C LEU A 53 -3.59 9.77 -16.60
N GLY A 54 -2.95 10.81 -16.04
CA GLY A 54 -1.50 10.96 -15.98
C GLY A 54 -0.87 10.13 -14.86
N ILE A 55 0.25 9.45 -15.12
CA ILE A 55 1.02 8.71 -14.09
C ILE A 55 1.41 9.62 -12.91
N PRO A 56 1.93 10.86 -13.10
CA PRO A 56 2.27 11.72 -11.95
C PRO A 56 1.07 12.03 -11.04
N GLN A 57 -0.09 12.32 -11.64
CA GLN A 57 -1.32 12.64 -10.89
C GLN A 57 -1.85 11.42 -10.14
N LEU A 58 -1.80 10.26 -10.80
CA LEU A 58 -2.24 8.99 -10.23
C LEU A 58 -1.29 8.53 -9.11
N LEU A 59 0.02 8.68 -9.30
CA LEU A 59 1.04 8.39 -8.30
C LEU A 59 0.85 9.26 -7.05
N GLU A 60 0.65 10.58 -7.21
CA GLU A 60 0.39 11.47 -6.07
C GLU A 60 -0.89 11.08 -5.31
N ALA A 61 -1.95 10.71 -6.04
CA ALA A 61 -3.19 10.22 -5.43
C ALA A 61 -2.98 8.90 -4.69
N MET A 62 -2.24 7.95 -5.27
CA MET A 62 -1.96 6.66 -4.66
C MET A 62 -1.12 6.79 -3.39
N LEU A 63 -0.07 7.61 -3.40
CA LEU A 63 0.84 7.77 -2.25
C LEU A 63 0.19 8.43 -1.03
N LYS A 64 -0.99 9.05 -1.18
CA LYS A 64 -1.80 9.52 -0.04
C LYS A 64 -2.38 8.36 0.79
N LEU A 65 -2.53 7.18 0.18
CA LEU A 65 -3.12 5.99 0.80
C LEU A 65 -2.13 4.82 0.92
N LEU A 66 -1.19 4.71 -0.04
CA LEU A 66 -0.23 3.62 -0.14
C LEU A 66 1.07 4.01 0.59
N PRO A 67 1.39 3.40 1.75
CA PRO A 67 2.68 3.58 2.39
C PRO A 67 3.77 2.87 1.58
N LEU A 68 4.85 3.58 1.26
CA LEU A 68 5.99 2.98 0.59
C LEU A 68 6.82 2.13 1.56
N ASP A 69 7.38 1.03 1.03
CA ASP A 69 8.24 0.16 1.82
C ASP A 69 9.54 0.85 2.25
N THR A 70 9.83 0.81 3.55
CA THR A 70 11.05 1.39 4.13
C THR A 70 12.13 0.34 4.40
N TYR A 71 11.82 -0.94 4.24
CA TYR A 71 12.78 -2.04 4.41
C TYR A 71 13.63 -2.27 3.16
N VAL A 72 13.21 -1.70 2.03
CA VAL A 72 13.92 -1.76 0.76
C VAL A 72 14.61 -0.43 0.50
N GLU A 73 15.85 -0.45 0.01
CA GLU A 73 16.62 0.77 -0.26
C GLU A 73 15.89 1.70 -1.25
N LYS A 74 15.24 1.12 -2.26
CA LYS A 74 14.57 1.83 -3.36
C LYS A 74 13.18 1.23 -3.60
N PRO A 75 12.13 1.73 -2.93
CA PRO A 75 10.77 1.21 -3.03
C PRO A 75 10.06 1.58 -4.34
N ALA A 76 10.63 2.52 -5.11
CA ALA A 76 10.13 2.95 -6.39
C ALA A 76 11.16 2.69 -7.49
N VAL A 77 10.72 2.03 -8.56
CA VAL A 77 11.56 1.54 -9.65
C VAL A 77 10.99 2.01 -10.99
N VAL A 78 11.85 2.50 -11.87
CA VAL A 78 11.51 2.85 -13.25
C VAL A 78 12.32 2.03 -14.23
N MET A 79 11.76 1.85 -15.42
CA MET A 79 12.47 1.22 -16.53
C MET A 79 13.57 2.16 -17.05
N GLU A 80 14.78 1.63 -17.21
CA GLU A 80 15.91 2.37 -17.76
C GLU A 80 15.80 2.47 -19.29
N LEU A 81 16.40 3.53 -19.85
CA LEU A 81 16.51 3.71 -21.30
C LEU A 81 17.36 2.61 -21.91
N VAL A 82 16.88 2.08 -23.04
CA VAL A 82 17.64 1.16 -23.91
C VAL A 82 18.87 1.90 -24.46
N PRO A 83 20.05 1.24 -24.64
CA PRO A 83 21.27 1.91 -25.10
C PRO A 83 21.07 2.82 -26.32
N SER A 84 20.32 2.35 -27.32
CA SER A 84 20.00 3.11 -28.54
C SER A 84 19.26 4.42 -28.26
N ASP A 85 18.37 4.46 -27.26
CA ASP A 85 17.65 5.69 -26.90
C ASP A 85 18.53 6.64 -26.06
N ARG A 86 19.48 6.11 -25.29
CA ARG A 86 20.51 6.94 -24.62
C ARG A 86 21.45 7.59 -25.63
N GLU A 87 21.88 6.84 -26.63
CA GLU A 87 22.74 7.34 -27.72
C GLU A 87 22.03 8.44 -28.52
N ARG A 88 20.71 8.32 -28.70
CA ARG A 88 19.87 9.36 -29.31
C ARG A 88 19.64 10.59 -28.41
N GLY A 89 20.15 10.57 -27.18
CA GLY A 89 20.01 11.67 -26.22
C GLY A 89 18.60 11.86 -25.69
N LEU A 90 17.79 10.79 -25.68
CA LEU A 90 16.39 10.88 -25.25
C LEU A 90 16.30 11.34 -23.79
N GLN A 91 15.54 12.40 -23.57
CA GLN A 91 15.33 12.98 -22.25
C GLN A 91 14.08 12.37 -21.59
N THR A 92 14.19 12.08 -20.29
CA THR A 92 13.10 11.55 -19.46
C THR A 92 12.74 12.53 -18.33
N PRO A 93 12.16 13.70 -18.65
CA PRO A 93 11.86 14.73 -17.65
C PRO A 93 10.91 14.23 -16.56
N VAL A 94 10.07 13.24 -16.87
CA VAL A 94 9.11 12.63 -15.95
C VAL A 94 9.75 12.04 -14.69
N TRP A 95 10.98 11.53 -14.79
CA TRP A 95 11.67 10.96 -13.63
C TRP A 95 11.90 12.00 -12.53
N ARG A 96 12.09 13.27 -12.90
CA ARG A 96 12.19 14.37 -11.93
C ARG A 96 10.85 14.61 -11.23
N SER A 97 9.75 14.54 -11.97
CA SER A 97 8.39 14.67 -11.42
C SER A 97 8.10 13.55 -10.43
N TYR A 98 8.40 12.30 -10.79
CA TYR A 98 8.24 11.16 -9.88
C TYR A 98 9.09 11.31 -8.62
N GLN A 99 10.36 11.70 -8.76
CA GLN A 99 11.24 11.92 -7.61
C GLN A 99 10.68 13.01 -6.69
N SER A 100 10.15 14.12 -7.24
CA SER A 100 9.52 15.20 -6.46
C SER A 100 8.28 14.70 -5.70
N ILE A 101 7.44 13.91 -6.36
CA ILE A 101 6.24 13.32 -5.75
C ILE A 101 6.60 12.35 -4.62
N LEU A 102 7.60 11.49 -4.84
CA LEU A 102 8.10 10.55 -3.82
C LEU A 102 8.68 11.28 -2.61
N LEU A 103 9.43 12.35 -2.84
CA LEU A 103 9.96 13.21 -1.77
C LEU A 103 8.83 13.85 -0.96
N GLY A 104 7.79 14.35 -1.62
CA GLY A 104 6.59 14.90 -0.96
C GLY A 104 5.82 13.87 -0.14
N ALA A 105 5.88 12.59 -0.50
CA ALA A 105 5.31 11.48 0.24
C ALA A 105 6.20 10.95 1.38
N GLY A 106 7.37 11.57 1.62
CA GLY A 106 8.32 11.18 2.67
C GLY A 106 9.33 10.11 2.27
N CYS A 107 9.42 9.76 0.98
CA CYS A 107 10.43 8.86 0.46
C CYS A 107 11.64 9.64 -0.07
N ALA A 108 12.71 9.70 0.73
CA ALA A 108 13.97 10.34 0.34
C ALA A 108 14.83 9.49 -0.61
N SER A 109 14.49 8.21 -0.79
CA SER A 109 15.26 7.30 -1.64
C SER A 109 15.21 7.72 -3.11
N PRO A 110 16.32 7.58 -3.86
CA PRO A 110 16.34 7.81 -5.29
C PRO A 110 15.57 6.69 -6.02
N LEU A 111 14.96 7.04 -7.15
CA LEU A 111 14.38 6.07 -8.08
C LEU A 111 15.42 5.03 -8.52
N ALA A 112 15.09 3.75 -8.35
CA ALA A 112 15.86 2.66 -8.96
C ALA A 112 15.61 2.64 -10.46
N LYS A 113 16.65 2.33 -11.23
CA LYS A 113 16.55 2.11 -12.68
C LYS A 113 16.95 0.67 -12.94
N ILE A 114 16.11 -0.06 -13.64
CA ILE A 114 16.37 -1.45 -14.03
C ILE A 114 16.22 -1.64 -15.52
N GLU A 115 16.87 -2.66 -16.06
CA GLU A 115 16.82 -2.99 -17.48
C GLU A 115 15.38 -3.38 -17.89
N ARG A 116 15.04 -3.19 -19.16
CA ARG A 116 13.69 -3.38 -19.70
C ARG A 116 13.13 -4.80 -19.47
N PHE A 117 13.91 -5.84 -19.73
CA PHE A 117 13.46 -7.22 -19.53
C PHE A 117 13.37 -7.56 -18.05
N GLU A 118 14.30 -7.07 -17.23
CA GLU A 118 14.21 -7.18 -15.76
C GLU A 118 12.93 -6.54 -15.23
N PHE A 119 12.55 -5.37 -15.78
CA PHE A 119 11.30 -4.70 -15.44
C PHE A 119 10.08 -5.57 -15.79
N TYR A 120 10.07 -6.21 -16.96
CA TYR A 120 8.97 -7.11 -17.34
C TYR A 120 8.88 -8.34 -16.43
N GLU A 121 10.01 -8.95 -16.06
CA GLU A 121 10.02 -10.09 -15.14
C GLU A 121 9.51 -9.72 -13.74
N ARG A 122 9.81 -8.51 -13.28
CA ARG A 122 9.28 -7.99 -12.01
C ARG A 122 7.80 -7.64 -12.12
N ALA A 123 7.37 -7.01 -13.21
CA ALA A 123 5.97 -6.65 -13.45
C ALA A 123 5.05 -7.87 -13.51
N LYS A 124 5.52 -9.02 -14.04
CA LYS A 124 4.76 -10.29 -14.02
C LYS A 124 4.45 -10.80 -12.60
N LYS A 125 5.22 -10.38 -11.59
CA LYS A 125 5.06 -10.76 -10.18
C LYS A 125 4.34 -9.70 -9.36
N ALA A 126 4.00 -8.56 -9.96
CA ALA A 126 3.25 -7.51 -9.30
C ALA A 126 1.84 -8.01 -8.93
N PHE A 127 1.22 -7.33 -7.96
CA PHE A 127 -0.16 -7.59 -7.57
C PHE A 127 -1.14 -7.10 -8.65
N ALA A 128 -0.92 -5.88 -9.14
CA ALA A 128 -1.74 -5.26 -10.16
C ALA A 128 -0.93 -4.37 -11.10
N ILE A 129 -1.43 -4.21 -12.32
CA ILE A 129 -0.89 -3.28 -13.32
C ILE A 129 -1.99 -2.32 -13.74
N VAL A 130 -1.73 -1.03 -13.59
CA VAL A 130 -2.65 0.05 -13.94
C VAL A 130 -2.23 0.62 -15.29
N ALA A 131 -3.01 0.34 -16.33
CA ALA A 131 -2.81 0.91 -17.67
C ALA A 131 -3.32 2.36 -17.70
N THR A 132 -2.41 3.31 -17.93
CA THR A 132 -2.72 4.75 -17.99
C THR A 132 -2.77 5.28 -19.42
N GLY A 133 -3.31 6.49 -19.61
CA GLY A 133 -3.45 7.13 -20.93
C GLY A 133 -2.25 7.95 -21.39
N VAL A 134 -1.07 7.75 -20.80
CA VAL A 134 0.07 8.66 -20.97
C VAL A 134 0.93 8.31 -22.19
N PRO A 135 1.34 9.31 -23.01
CA PRO A 135 2.18 9.08 -24.19
C PRO A 135 3.58 8.52 -23.85
N ARG A 136 4.18 7.93 -24.89
CA ARG A 136 5.38 7.05 -24.93
C ARG A 136 6.64 7.44 -24.16
N TRP A 137 6.77 8.68 -23.72
CA TRP A 137 8.00 9.21 -23.12
C TRP A 137 7.99 9.10 -21.59
N ASP A 138 6.86 8.70 -21.02
CA ASP A 138 6.68 8.61 -19.59
C ASP A 138 6.96 7.19 -19.11
N ALA A 139 8.15 6.99 -18.54
CA ALA A 139 8.57 5.68 -18.06
C ALA A 139 7.58 5.10 -17.04
N CYS A 140 7.21 3.84 -17.24
CA CYS A 140 6.50 3.04 -16.25
C CYS A 140 7.20 3.12 -14.89
N VAL A 141 6.40 3.20 -13.82
CA VAL A 141 6.90 3.19 -12.44
C VAL A 141 6.25 2.05 -11.67
N LEU A 142 7.07 1.32 -10.92
CA LEU A 142 6.67 0.25 -10.02
C LEU A 142 6.90 0.72 -8.59
N CYS A 143 5.89 0.56 -7.73
CA CYS A 143 5.94 0.93 -6.31
C CYS A 143 5.67 -0.29 -5.43
N ALA A 144 6.53 -0.51 -4.42
CA ALA A 144 6.36 -1.55 -3.41
C ALA A 144 5.60 -1.02 -2.18
N SER A 145 4.57 -1.77 -1.79
CA SER A 145 3.72 -1.47 -0.64
C SER A 145 4.37 -1.92 0.67
N ARG A 146 4.24 -1.09 1.71
CA ARG A 146 4.54 -1.49 3.08
C ARG A 146 3.29 -2.01 3.78
N THR A 147 3.44 -2.90 4.76
CA THR A 147 2.39 -3.04 5.77
C THR A 147 2.17 -1.70 6.46
N LEU A 148 0.94 -1.20 6.44
CA LEU A 148 0.45 -0.24 7.42
C LEU A 148 0.30 -0.98 8.75
N LEU A 149 1.42 -1.28 9.41
CA LEU A 149 1.39 -1.55 10.85
C LEU A 149 1.01 -0.23 11.49
N ARG A 150 -0.28 -0.05 11.77
CA ARG A 150 -0.75 0.98 12.67
C ARG A 150 -0.13 0.66 14.03
N LEU A 151 1.10 1.11 14.27
CA LEU A 151 1.59 1.40 15.60
C LEU A 151 0.69 2.53 16.09
N GLY A 152 -0.53 2.15 16.51
CA GLY A 152 -1.40 3.06 17.22
C GLY A 152 -0.55 3.61 18.35
N ARG A 153 -0.51 4.94 18.47
CA ARG A 153 -0.16 5.57 19.73
C ARG A 153 -1.03 4.90 20.77
N THR A 154 -0.46 3.99 21.54
CA THR A 154 -1.11 3.50 22.74
C THR A 154 -1.38 4.76 23.56
N PRO A 155 -2.61 4.98 24.05
CA PRO A 155 -2.81 6.00 25.07
C PRO A 155 -1.81 5.74 26.21
N PRO A 156 -1.31 6.78 26.89
CA PRO A 156 -0.19 6.68 27.85
C PRO A 156 -0.44 5.75 29.06
N CYS A 157 -1.59 5.08 29.13
CA CYS A 157 -2.00 4.21 30.22
C CYS A 157 -1.41 2.78 30.17
N CYS A 158 -0.84 2.33 29.04
CA CYS A 158 -0.27 0.97 28.94
C CYS A 158 1.26 0.97 29.00
N SER A 159 1.84 1.52 30.07
CA SER A 159 3.26 1.37 30.38
C SER A 159 3.50 0.14 31.27
N ARG A 160 3.57 -1.06 30.67
CA ARG A 160 4.45 -2.19 31.06
C ARG A 160 4.05 -3.48 30.33
N ALA A 161 4.69 -3.71 29.19
CA ALA A 161 4.96 -5.07 28.73
C ALA A 161 6.34 -5.06 28.09
N LEU A 162 7.33 -5.32 28.93
CA LEU A 162 8.71 -5.52 28.52
C LEU A 162 8.77 -6.91 27.86
N VAL A 163 8.86 -6.97 26.53
CA VAL A 163 9.22 -8.22 25.84
C VAL A 163 10.57 -8.01 25.19
N ARG A 164 11.59 -8.60 25.82
CA ARG A 164 12.93 -8.77 25.28
C ARG A 164 12.90 -9.87 24.21
N GLY A 165 13.36 -9.53 23.01
CA GLY A 165 14.17 -10.41 22.18
C GLY A 165 13.48 -11.49 21.33
N ALA A 166 14.17 -11.78 20.21
CA ALA A 166 13.97 -12.84 19.23
C ALA A 166 12.88 -12.59 18.18
N GLY A 167 13.33 -12.32 16.95
CA GLY A 167 12.47 -12.19 15.78
C GLY A 167 11.87 -13.52 15.36
N LEU A 168 10.73 -13.41 14.68
CA LEU A 168 10.17 -14.31 13.67
C LEU A 168 8.88 -13.63 13.17
N PHE A 169 8.76 -13.48 11.85
CA PHE A 169 7.62 -13.79 10.96
C PHE A 169 6.17 -13.80 11.53
N PRO A 170 5.15 -13.62 10.66
CA PRO A 170 3.89 -12.96 11.00
C PRO A 170 3.23 -13.60 12.21
N VAL A 171 2.87 -12.74 13.16
CA VAL A 171 1.98 -13.09 14.26
C VAL A 171 0.64 -13.44 13.62
N LEU A 172 0.42 -14.74 13.41
CA LEU A 172 -0.88 -15.29 13.11
C LEU A 172 -1.76 -14.94 14.31
N PHE A 173 -2.52 -13.85 14.23
CA PHE A 173 -3.69 -13.71 15.09
C PHE A 173 -4.64 -14.82 14.67
N ASP A 174 -4.61 -15.92 15.41
CA ASP A 174 -5.62 -16.96 15.30
C ASP A 174 -6.97 -16.33 15.65
N CYS A 175 -7.72 -15.95 14.62
CA CYS A 175 -9.08 -15.42 14.75
C CYS A 175 -10.09 -16.46 15.29
N ARG A 176 -9.67 -17.64 15.75
CA ARG A 176 -10.51 -18.54 16.55
C ARG A 176 -10.65 -18.13 18.01
N ALA A 177 -9.87 -17.17 18.50
CA ALA A 177 -10.00 -16.65 19.87
C ALA A 177 -11.01 -15.50 20.03
N PHE A 178 -11.66 -15.05 18.95
CA PHE A 178 -12.61 -13.91 18.97
C PHE A 178 -14.07 -14.33 19.11
N ASN A 179 -14.34 -15.49 19.72
CA ASN A 179 -15.70 -15.92 20.05
C ASN A 179 -15.97 -16.04 21.56
N ASP A 180 -15.01 -15.67 22.40
CA ASP A 180 -15.17 -15.72 23.85
C ASP A 180 -14.61 -14.46 24.51
N PHE A 181 -15.31 -13.33 24.40
CA PHE A 181 -15.26 -12.29 25.45
C PHE A 181 -16.54 -11.45 25.42
N GLY A 182 -17.56 -12.01 26.06
CA GLY A 182 -18.58 -11.20 26.72
C GLY A 182 -17.97 -10.53 27.96
N TYR A 183 -18.27 -9.24 28.10
CA TYR A 183 -18.52 -8.49 29.34
C TYR A 183 -18.10 -9.12 30.68
N GLN A 184 -17.17 -8.48 31.41
CA GLN A 184 -17.45 -7.93 32.74
C GLN A 184 -16.27 -7.12 33.31
N ASP A 185 -16.63 -5.95 33.82
CA ASP A 185 -15.84 -5.08 34.67
C ASP A 185 -15.49 -5.72 36.02
N GLN A 186 -14.43 -5.17 36.63
CA GLN A 186 -13.84 -5.51 37.92
C GLN A 186 -14.87 -5.62 39.06
N CYS A 187 -14.65 -6.54 40.01
CA CYS A 187 -14.86 -6.27 41.45
C CYS A 187 -14.17 -7.31 42.35
N HIS A 188 -13.98 -6.88 43.59
CA HIS A 188 -13.05 -7.35 44.62
C HIS A 188 -13.18 -8.80 45.10
N GLY A 189 -12.11 -9.24 45.78
CA GLY A 189 -11.90 -10.60 46.25
C GLY A 189 -12.97 -11.14 47.19
N GLY A 190 -13.17 -12.45 47.07
CA GLY A 190 -14.09 -13.26 47.85
C GLY A 190 -14.35 -14.56 47.11
N SER A 191 -13.96 -15.68 47.70
CA SER A 191 -14.14 -17.04 47.20
C SER A 191 -15.63 -17.41 47.07
N HIS A 192 -16.08 -17.83 45.87
CA HIS A 192 -17.06 -18.90 45.54
C HIS A 192 -17.71 -18.73 44.13
N PRO A 193 -18.30 -19.79 43.53
CA PRO A 193 -18.27 -20.00 42.07
C PRO A 193 -19.40 -19.35 41.26
N ILE A 194 -19.09 -19.12 39.98
CA ILE A 194 -19.79 -18.30 38.98
C ILE A 194 -21.05 -19.00 38.44
N THR A 195 -22.19 -18.30 38.41
CA THR A 195 -23.37 -18.62 37.57
C THR A 195 -23.69 -17.43 36.66
N ARG A 196 -23.90 -17.68 35.35
CA ARG A 196 -24.06 -16.65 34.29
C ARG A 196 -25.54 -16.42 33.95
N GLN A 197 -25.98 -15.16 33.93
CA GLN A 197 -27.12 -14.67 33.13
C GLN A 197 -26.82 -13.25 32.58
N PRO A 198 -27.32 -12.87 31.37
CA PRO A 198 -26.96 -11.62 30.72
C PRO A 198 -27.94 -10.46 31.04
N CYS A 199 -27.42 -9.26 31.28
CA CYS A 199 -28.20 -8.01 31.34
C CYS A 199 -27.76 -7.04 30.24
N TRP A 200 -28.74 -6.56 29.46
CA TRP A 200 -28.64 -5.48 28.49
C TRP A 200 -28.76 -4.13 29.21
N VAL A 201 -27.81 -3.20 29.05
CA VAL A 201 -28.06 -1.77 29.32
C VAL A 201 -27.28 -0.87 28.35
N SER A 202 -28.04 0.00 27.67
CA SER A 202 -27.64 1.17 26.89
C SER A 202 -26.97 2.23 27.77
N CYS A 203 -25.95 2.95 27.28
CA CYS A 203 -25.65 4.27 27.85
C CYS A 203 -25.33 5.31 26.79
N SER A 204 -26.23 6.30 26.77
CA SER A 204 -26.18 7.52 25.98
C SER A 204 -25.38 8.58 26.72
N SER A 205 -24.81 9.52 25.96
CA SER A 205 -24.45 10.91 26.33
C SER A 205 -23.40 11.20 27.41
N ALA A 206 -22.33 11.90 27.00
CA ALA A 206 -21.83 13.21 27.52
C ALA A 206 -20.44 13.49 26.88
N ARG A 207 -20.34 14.32 25.84
CA ARG A 207 -20.00 15.76 25.83
C ARG A 207 -18.62 16.13 26.41
N PHE A 208 -17.82 16.75 25.51
CA PHE A 208 -16.71 17.71 25.63
C PHE A 208 -15.73 17.57 26.80
#